data_AF-A0A7J9QRG7-F1
#
_entry.id   AF-A0A7J9QRG7-F1
#
_cell.length_a   1.000
_cell.length_b   1.000
_cell.length_c   1.000
_cell.angle_alpha   90.00
_cell.angle_beta   90.00
_cell.angle_gamma   90.00
#
_symmetry.space_group_name_H-M   'P 1'
#
loop_
_entity.id
_entity.type
_entity.pdbx_description
1 polymer ?
#
loop_
_entity_poly.entity_id
_entity_poly.type
_entity_poly.pdbx_seq_one_letter_code
_entity_poly.pdbx_strand_id
1 'polypeptide(L)' 'MKDSKTIHCDVCDDKVVEAEWESHIKTDTHKEKALTQIMEDRIGKERLADTRDETTEFLEELEQDYADNNKDP' A
#
# COMPACT_ATOMS: atom_id res chain seq x y z
N MET A 1 -30.27 -16.71 -24.62
CA MET A 1 -29.87 -15.79 -23.54
C MET A 1 -28.51 -15.25 -23.95
N LYS A 2 -28.30 -13.92 -23.99
CA LYS A 2 -26.97 -13.38 -24.29
C LYS A 2 -26.12 -13.58 -23.05
N ASP A 3 -25.12 -14.45 -23.12
CA ASP A 3 -24.16 -14.63 -22.05
C ASP A 3 -23.42 -13.30 -21.85
N SER A 4 -23.79 -12.58 -20.78
CA SER A 4 -23.11 -11.36 -20.41
C SER A 4 -21.71 -11.73 -19.93
N LYS A 5 -20.69 -11.41 -20.73
CA LYS A 5 -19.29 -11.61 -20.36
C LYS A 5 -18.98 -10.74 -19.14
N THR A 6 -18.43 -11.36 -18.10
CA THR A 6 -17.98 -10.66 -16.89
C THR A 6 -16.46 -10.62 -16.88
N ILE A 7 -15.89 -9.51 -16.44
CA ILE A 7 -14.46 -9.28 -16.25
C ILE A 7 -14.18 -8.91 -14.80
N HIS A 8 -12.98 -9.22 -14.33
CA HIS A 8 -12.57 -8.90 -12.96
C HIS A 8 -11.87 -7.54 -12.92
N CYS A 9 -12.13 -6.77 -11.87
CA CYS A 9 -11.47 -5.52 -11.58
C CYS A 9 -10.51 -5.70 -10.41
N ASP A 10 -9.20 -5.63 -10.65
CA ASP A 10 -8.19 -5.80 -9.58
C ASP A 10 -8.21 -4.64 -8.55
N VAL A 11 -8.65 -3.45 -8.96
CA VAL A 11 -8.74 -2.26 -8.09
C VAL A 11 -9.89 -2.40 -7.08
N CYS A 12 -11.00 -2.97 -7.52
CA CYS A 12 -12.20 -3.14 -6.70
C CYS A 12 -12.31 -4.54 -6.09
N ASP A 13 -11.48 -5.49 -6.55
CA ASP A 13 -11.53 -6.92 -6.28
C ASP A 13 -12.92 -7.53 -6.56
N ASP A 14 -13.54 -7.12 -7.68
CA ASP A 14 -14.95 -7.42 -7.96
C ASP A 14 -15.18 -7.87 -9.41
N LYS A 15 -16.30 -8.57 -9.66
CA LYS A 15 -16.70 -9.01 -11.01
C LYS A 15 -17.70 -8.04 -11.63
N VAL A 16 -17.34 -7.46 -12.77
CA VAL A 16 -18.11 -6.44 -13.48
C VAL A 16 -18.53 -6.98 -14.84
N VAL A 17 -19.75 -6.68 -15.29
CA VAL A 17 -20.18 -7.01 -16.65
C VAL A 17 -19.38 -6.18 -17.65
N GLU A 18 -18.87 -6.80 -18.71
CA GLU A 18 -18.01 -6.14 -19.72
C GLU A 18 -18.69 -4.89 -20.31
N ALA A 19 -20.00 -4.93 -20.52
CA ALA A 19 -20.79 -3.80 -21.01
C ALA A 19 -20.83 -2.61 -20.01
N GLU A 20 -20.66 -2.86 -18.72
CA GLU A 20 -20.68 -1.85 -17.65
C GLU A 20 -19.27 -1.42 -17.21
N TRP A 21 -18.23 -1.99 -17.82
CA TRP A 21 -16.85 -1.69 -17.48
C TRP A 21 -16.52 -0.21 -17.60
N GLU A 22 -16.95 0.43 -18.69
CA GLU A 22 -16.68 1.86 -18.91
C GLU A 22 -17.35 2.75 -17.87
N SER A 23 -18.55 2.38 -17.40
CA SER A 23 -19.22 3.10 -16.32
C SER A 23 -18.54 2.84 -14.98
N HIS A 24 -18.11 1.59 -14.73
CA HIS A 24 -17.42 1.20 -13.50
C HIS A 24 -16.15 2.02 -13.27
N ILE A 25 -15.27 2.12 -14.27
CA ILE A 25 -14.00 2.87 -14.15
C ILE A 25 -14.18 4.39 -14.01
N LYS A 26 -15.36 4.91 -14.36
CA LYS A 26 -15.69 6.34 -14.24
C LYS A 26 -16.28 6.71 -12.89
N THR A 27 -16.68 5.73 -12.07
CA THR A 27 -17.18 5.98 -10.71
C THR A 27 -16.09 6.56 -9.82
N ASP A 28 -16.46 7.46 -8.92
CA ASP A 28 -15.49 8.10 -8.03
C ASP A 28 -14.87 7.07 -7.07
N THR A 29 -15.63 6.06 -6.66
CA THR A 29 -15.12 4.95 -5.85
C THR A 29 -13.99 4.18 -6.53
N HIS A 30 -14.10 3.89 -7.84
CA HIS A 30 -13.02 3.22 -8.57
C HIS A 30 -11.79 4.13 -8.67
N LYS A 31 -11.98 5.43 -8.95
CA LYS A 31 -10.88 6.39 -9.03
C LYS A 31 -10.15 6.54 -7.71
N GLU A 32 -10.88 6.67 -6.60
CA GLU A 32 -10.28 6.81 -5.26
C GLU A 32 -9.44 5.58 -4.91
N LYS A 33 -9.98 4.37 -5.12
CA LYS A 33 -9.21 3.13 -4.88
C LYS A 33 -8.00 3.01 -5.79
N ALA A 34 -8.14 3.35 -7.08
CA ALA A 34 -7.02 3.33 -8.02
C ALA A 34 -5.92 4.32 -7.62
N LEU A 35 -6.29 5.52 -7.18
CA LEU A 35 -5.34 6.52 -6.70
C LEU A 35 -4.62 6.06 -5.42
N THR A 36 -5.35 5.46 -4.47
CA THR A 36 -4.74 4.88 -3.26
C THR A 36 -3.71 3.82 -3.60
N GLN A 37 -4.05 2.88 -4.49
CA GLN A 37 -3.10 1.85 -4.92
C GLN A 37 -1.85 2.45 -5.60
N ILE A 38 -2.02 3.49 -6.45
CA ILE A 38 -0.88 4.19 -7.07
C ILE A 38 0.01 4.88 -6.02
N MET A 39 -0.59 5.49 -5.00
CA MET A 39 0.14 6.15 -3.92
C MET A 39 0.87 5.13 -3.05
N GLU A 40 0.24 4.02 -2.69
CA GLU A 40 0.84 2.92 -1.94
C GLU A 40 2.01 2.29 -2.70
N ASP A 41 1.85 2.03 -4.00
CA ASP A 41 2.91 1.52 -4.87
C ASP A 41 4.11 2.47 -4.95
N ARG A 42 3.85 3.78 -4.95
CA ARG A 42 4.90 4.79 -4.99
C ARG A 42 5.64 4.90 -3.65
N ILE A 43 4.89 4.93 -2.54
CA ILE A 43 5.46 4.99 -1.18
C ILE A 43 6.23 3.70 -0.87
N GLY A 44 5.71 2.54 -1.29
CA GLY A 44 6.35 1.24 -1.13
C GLY A 44 7.68 1.14 -1.88
N LYS A 45 7.82 1.83 -3.03
CA LYS A 45 9.07 1.91 -3.78
C LYS A 45 10.07 2.91 -3.19
N GLU A 46 9.62 4.02 -2.60
CA GLU A 46 10.50 4.99 -1.95
C GLU A 46 11.08 4.50 -0.61
N ARG A 47 10.41 3.56 0.09
CA ARG A 47 10.93 2.98 1.35
C ARG A 47 12.11 2.01 1.19
N LEU A 48 12.42 1.57 -0.02
CA LEU A 48 13.49 0.60 -0.29
C LEU A 48 14.78 1.23 -0.82
N ALA A 49 14.80 2.55 -1.03
CA ALA A 49 16.01 3.27 -1.45
C ALA A 49 16.89 3.60 -0.24
N ASP A 50 17.47 2.56 0.35
CA ASP A 50 18.88 2.49 0.75
C ASP A 50 19.51 3.73 1.44
N THR A 51 18.85 4.23 2.48
CA THR A 51 19.56 4.94 3.55
C THR A 51 19.23 4.25 4.84
N ARG A 52 20.23 3.65 5.49
CA ARG A 52 20.20 3.36 6.93
C ARG A 52 19.77 4.66 7.60
N ASP A 53 18.48 4.73 7.95
CA ASP A 53 17.84 5.96 8.40
C ASP A 53 18.53 6.42 9.69
N GLU A 54 18.88 7.70 9.82
CA GLU A 54 19.47 8.26 11.05
C GLU A 54 18.62 7.89 12.28
N THR A 55 17.32 7.74 12.09
CA THR A 55 16.36 7.23 13.07
C THR A 55 16.67 5.82 13.56
N THR A 56 17.15 4.93 12.69
CA THR A 56 17.52 3.54 13.06
C THR A 56 18.78 3.53 13.92
N GLU A 57 19.79 4.32 13.55
CA GLU A 57 21.03 4.47 14.34
C GLU A 57 20.75 5.07 15.72
N PHE A 58 19.88 6.09 15.79
CA PHE A 58 19.45 6.68 17.06
C PHE A 58 18.65 5.70 17.94
N LEU A 59 17.80 4.85 17.35
CA LEU A 59 17.04 3.86 18.10
C LEU A 59 17.94 2.74 18.67
N GLU A 60 18.94 2.31 17.91
CA GLU A 60 19.94 1.35 18.36
C GLU A 60 20.77 1.90 19.54
N GLU A 61 21.20 3.17 19.45
CA GLU A 61 21.91 3.86 20.55
C GLU A 61 21.06 3.94 21.83
N LEU A 62 19.78 4.32 21.72
CA LEU A 62 18.87 4.37 22.86
C LEU A 62 18.62 3.01 23.52
N GLU A 63 18.51 1.94 22.72
CA GLU A 63 18.30 0.59 23.24
C GLU A 63 19.54 0.10 24.01
N GLN A 64 20.73 0.47 23.52
CA GLN A 64 22.00 0.13 24.15
C GLN A 64 22.19 0.87 25.49
N ASP A 65 21.88 2.18 25.52
CA ASP A 65 21.89 2.98 26.75
C ASP A 65 20.91 2.44 27.80
N TYR A 66 19.71 2.03 27.40
CA TYR A 66 18.73 1.43 28.32
C TYR A 66 19.21 0.07 28.87
N ALA A 67 19.82 -0.76 28.01
CA ALA A 67 20.34 -2.06 28.40
C ALA A 67 21.52 -1.95 29.36
N ASP A 68 22.37 -0.94 29.21
CA ASP A 68 23.53 -0.73 30.06
C ASP A 68 23.15 -0.05 31.40
N ASN A 69 22.16 0.84 31.40
CA ASN A 69 21.62 1.43 32.64
C ASN A 69 20.81 0.44 33.50
N ASN A 70 20.24 -0.61 32.90
CA ASN A 70 19.50 -1.66 33.62
C ASN A 70 20.35 -2.87 34.04
N LYS A 71 21.67 -2.87 33.75
CA LYS A 71 22.60 -3.94 34.15
C LYS A 71 23.25 -3.72 35.52
N ASP A 72 23.00 -2.60 36.19
CA ASP A 72 23.49 -2.34 37.55
C ASP A 72 22.34 -2.49 38.57
N PRO A 73 22.33 -3.53 39.43
CA PRO A 73 21.39 -3.66 40.56
C PRO A 73 21.72 -2.75 41.74
#